data_AF-A0A9P7KER4-F1
#
_entry.id   AF-A0A9P7KER4-F1
#
_cell.length_a   1.000
_cell.length_b   1.000
_cell.length_c   1.000
_cell.angle_alpha   90.00
_cell.angle_beta   90.00
_cell.angle_gamma   90.00
#
_symmetry.space_group_name_H-M   'P 1'
#
loop_
_entity.id
_entity.type
_entity.pdbx_description
1 polymer ?
#
loop_
_entity_poly.entity_id
_entity_poly.type
_entity_poly.pdbx_seq_one_letter_code
_entity_poly.pdbx_strand_id
1 'polypeptide(L)'
;MATTAPMSLNDFYSACLTLLEKSHAEFVDFAPTGMYENEQAVVDPILDSMPDEEDFEVLRDYNSLIGIDKNIGISCPLNVYPVAQLKDTLRKNIHLSYRFSCDSDDLTAPIHKIPNLCLGNWAPRNTILILFPGLHPAAHPSLDSPTRSTQMTQDEMTEFYELGLRPAVVQLLGREMPI
;
A
#
# COMPACT_ATOMS: atom_id res chain seq x y z
N MET A 1 40.19 2.75 -24.01
CA MET A 1 39.41 1.74 -23.27
C MET A 1 39.77 1.94 -21.81
N ALA A 2 38.80 2.25 -20.96
CA ALA A 2 39.04 2.31 -19.52
C ALA A 2 39.39 0.89 -19.03
N THR A 3 40.40 0.79 -18.17
CA THR A 3 40.75 -0.45 -17.49
C THR A 3 39.73 -0.71 -16.38
N THR A 4 39.30 -1.96 -16.23
CA THR A 4 38.38 -2.35 -15.14
C THR A 4 39.18 -2.85 -13.95
N ALA A 5 38.85 -2.37 -12.76
CA ALA A 5 39.43 -2.84 -11.50
C ALA A 5 38.32 -3.47 -10.64
N PRO A 6 38.44 -4.74 -10.23
CA PRO A 6 37.51 -5.32 -9.28
C PRO A 6 37.66 -4.64 -7.91
N MET A 7 36.54 -4.29 -7.29
CA MET A 7 36.49 -3.62 -5.99
C MET A 7 35.48 -4.33 -5.10
N SER A 8 35.80 -4.50 -3.81
CA SER A 8 34.83 -5.02 -2.85
C SER A 8 33.69 -4.01 -2.63
N LEU A 9 32.55 -4.46 -2.11
CA LEU A 9 31.43 -3.56 -1.77
C LEU A 9 31.86 -2.57 -0.67
N ASN A 10 32.64 -3.02 0.30
CA ASN A 10 33.12 -2.22 1.41
C ASN A 10 34.15 -1.17 0.95
N ASP A 11 35.06 -1.52 0.03
CA ASP A 11 36.01 -0.56 -0.54
C ASP A 11 35.28 0.49 -1.39
N PHE A 12 34.31 0.06 -2.20
CA PHE A 12 33.49 0.97 -3.01
C PHE A 12 32.70 1.95 -2.12
N TYR A 13 32.10 1.45 -1.04
CA TYR A 13 31.41 2.26 -0.05
C TYR A 13 32.34 3.25 0.66
N SER A 14 33.52 2.78 1.08
CA SER A 14 34.53 3.60 1.76
C SER A 14 35.06 4.72 0.85
N ALA A 15 35.26 4.42 -0.44
CA ALA A 15 35.62 5.39 -1.46
C ALA A 15 34.50 6.44 -1.64
N CYS A 16 33.24 6.00 -1.72
CA CYS A 16 32.08 6.88 -1.80
C CYS A 16 32.01 7.84 -0.60
N LEU A 17 32.16 7.34 0.64
CA LEU A 17 32.17 8.18 1.84
C LEU A 17 33.32 9.20 1.82
N THR A 18 34.51 8.76 1.46
CA THR A 18 35.70 9.62 1.36
C THR A 18 35.50 10.74 0.33
N LEU A 19 34.94 10.42 -0.84
CA LEU A 19 34.66 11.40 -1.88
C LEU A 19 33.52 12.34 -1.50
N LEU A 20 32.50 11.85 -0.80
CA LEU A 20 31.41 12.67 -0.30
C LEU A 20 31.93 13.78 0.64
N GLU A 21 32.92 13.45 1.48
CA GLU A 21 33.55 14.42 2.38
C GLU A 21 34.52 15.37 1.68
N LYS A 22 35.27 14.89 0.68
CA LYS A 22 36.34 15.66 0.02
C LYS A 22 35.86 16.49 -1.17
N SER A 23 35.01 15.91 -2.02
CA SER A 23 34.61 16.50 -3.30
C SER A 23 33.29 15.91 -3.78
N HIS A 24 32.20 16.65 -3.60
CA HIS A 24 30.88 16.27 -4.11
C HIS A 24 30.86 16.03 -5.63
N ALA A 25 31.70 16.75 -6.39
CA ALA A 25 31.76 16.58 -7.85
C ALA A 25 32.33 15.22 -8.23
N GLU A 26 33.43 14.80 -7.59
CA GLU A 26 34.02 13.48 -7.81
C GLU A 26 33.14 12.36 -7.26
N PHE A 27 32.45 12.58 -6.15
CA PHE A 27 31.45 11.66 -5.63
C PHE A 27 30.30 11.42 -6.61
N VAL A 28 29.74 12.49 -7.18
CA VAL A 28 28.63 12.40 -8.15
C VAL A 28 29.06 11.74 -9.45
N ASP A 29 30.33 11.81 -9.82
CA ASP A 29 30.85 11.07 -10.98
C ASP A 29 31.10 9.60 -10.63
N PHE A 30 31.82 9.32 -9.53
CA PHE A 30 32.20 7.99 -9.11
C PHE A 30 31.03 7.11 -8.67
N ALA A 31 30.16 7.59 -7.78
CA ALA A 31 29.11 6.75 -7.18
C ALA A 31 28.14 6.12 -8.21
N PRO A 32 27.66 6.83 -9.25
CA PRO A 32 26.80 6.23 -10.25
C PRO A 32 27.54 5.53 -11.40
N THR A 33 28.79 5.91 -11.72
CA THR A 33 29.49 5.38 -12.90
C THR A 33 30.58 4.35 -12.57
N GLY A 34 31.05 4.33 -11.32
CA GLY A 34 32.23 3.60 -10.89
C GLY A 34 33.55 4.17 -11.45
N MET A 35 33.52 5.31 -12.15
CA MET A 35 34.72 5.88 -12.76
C MET A 35 35.56 6.61 -11.72
N TYR A 36 36.79 6.15 -11.53
CA TYR A 36 37.77 6.77 -10.65
C TYR A 36 39.16 6.69 -11.27
N GLU A 37 39.86 7.82 -11.39
CA GLU A 37 41.23 7.89 -11.94
C GLU A 37 41.45 7.14 -13.29
N ASN A 38 40.48 7.25 -14.21
CA ASN A 38 40.42 6.54 -15.52
C ASN A 38 40.23 5.02 -15.46
N GLU A 39 39.95 4.46 -14.29
CA GLU A 39 39.54 3.08 -14.12
C GLU A 39 38.05 2.99 -13.82
N GLN A 40 37.43 1.91 -14.31
CA GLN A 40 36.05 1.60 -13.95
C GLN A 40 36.05 0.56 -12.83
N ALA A 41 35.63 0.97 -11.65
CA ALA A 41 35.37 0.07 -10.54
C ALA A 41 34.23 -0.88 -10.91
N VAL A 42 34.49 -2.18 -10.81
CA VAL A 42 33.49 -3.23 -10.94
C VAL A 42 33.31 -3.83 -9.56
N VAL A 43 32.16 -3.59 -8.94
CA VAL A 43 31.86 -4.12 -7.61
C VAL A 43 31.71 -5.64 -7.70
N ASP A 44 32.61 -6.37 -7.06
CA ASP A 44 32.56 -7.82 -6.93
C ASP A 44 32.07 -8.18 -5.51
N PRO A 45 30.78 -8.54 -5.36
CA PRO A 45 30.20 -8.86 -4.05
C PRO A 45 30.76 -10.14 -3.44
N ILE A 46 31.48 -10.97 -4.20
CA ILE A 46 32.09 -12.20 -3.66
C ILE A 46 33.30 -11.84 -2.77
N LEU A 47 33.97 -10.71 -3.02
CA LEU A 47 35.09 -10.24 -2.21
C LEU A 47 34.70 -9.93 -0.76
N ASP A 48 33.43 -9.55 -0.53
CA ASP A 48 32.83 -9.36 0.81
C ASP A 48 31.79 -10.44 1.13
N SER A 49 31.97 -11.66 0.59
CA SER A 49 31.06 -12.77 0.91
C SER A 49 31.10 -13.08 2.40
N MET A 50 29.91 -13.17 3.01
CA MET A 50 29.78 -13.59 4.40
C MET A 50 30.15 -15.09 4.52
N PRO A 51 30.79 -15.51 5.62
CA PRO A 51 31.01 -16.93 5.92
C PRO A 51 29.67 -17.68 6.05
N ASP A 52 29.67 -18.98 5.75
CA ASP A 52 28.47 -19.84 5.87
C ASP A 52 27.92 -19.93 7.31
N GLU A 53 28.72 -19.57 8.32
CA GLU A 53 28.43 -19.71 9.75
C GLU A 53 28.37 -18.35 10.49
N GLU A 54 27.81 -17.32 9.86
CA GLU A 54 27.50 -16.05 10.55
C GLU A 54 26.04 -16.00 11.02
N ASP A 55 25.85 -15.68 12.31
CA ASP A 55 24.53 -15.35 12.86
C ASP A 55 24.12 -13.97 12.35
N PHE A 56 23.05 -13.90 11.55
CA PHE A 56 22.46 -12.63 11.10
C PHE A 56 21.01 -12.49 11.55
N GLU A 57 20.64 -11.26 11.91
CA GLU A 57 19.25 -10.89 12.20
C GLU A 57 18.60 -10.30 10.94
N VAL A 58 17.54 -10.96 10.46
CA VAL A 58 16.77 -10.44 9.33
C VAL A 58 15.76 -9.42 9.86
N LEU A 59 16.04 -8.14 9.61
CA LEU A 59 15.09 -7.05 9.79
C LEU A 59 14.37 -6.81 8.45
N ARG A 60 13.03 -6.88 8.44
CA ARG A 60 12.23 -6.47 7.29
C ARG A 60 11.52 -5.16 7.57
N ASP A 61 11.68 -4.22 6.66
CA ASP A 61 10.84 -3.04 6.59
C ASP A 61 9.54 -3.38 5.84
N TYR A 62 8.41 -3.31 6.54
CA TYR A 62 7.10 -3.48 5.94
C TYR A 62 6.59 -2.13 5.45
N ASN A 63 6.71 -1.91 4.13
CA ASN A 63 6.20 -0.69 3.49
C ASN A 63 4.68 -0.48 3.68
N SER A 64 3.91 -1.53 3.96
CA SER A 64 2.47 -1.47 4.26
C SER A 64 2.00 -2.73 4.99
N LEU A 65 1.05 -2.57 5.91
CA LEU A 65 0.27 -3.65 6.51
C LEU A 65 -1.18 -3.50 6.07
N ILE A 66 -1.78 -4.58 5.58
CA ILE A 66 -3.17 -4.57 5.07
C ILE A 66 -3.92 -5.71 5.73
N GLY A 67 -5.05 -5.39 6.35
CA GLY A 67 -5.92 -6.34 7.03
C GLY A 67 -7.37 -6.21 6.56
N ILE A 68 -8.13 -7.29 6.73
CA ILE A 68 -9.57 -7.32 6.48
C ILE A 68 -10.23 -7.82 7.77
N ASP A 69 -11.14 -7.03 8.31
CA ASP A 69 -11.94 -7.40 9.49
C ASP A 69 -13.40 -6.99 9.26
N LYS A 70 -14.32 -7.65 9.96
CA LYS A 70 -15.75 -7.31 9.93
C LYS A 70 -16.07 -6.12 10.84
N ASN A 71 -15.19 -5.79 11.78
CA ASN A 71 -15.35 -4.73 12.76
C ASN A 71 -14.25 -3.67 12.60
N ILE A 72 -14.60 -2.43 12.95
CA ILE A 72 -13.60 -1.36 13.07
C ILE A 72 -12.96 -1.45 14.46
N GLY A 73 -11.77 -2.06 14.53
CA GLY A 73 -11.05 -2.34 15.77
C GLY A 73 -10.09 -1.24 16.25
N ILE A 74 -10.34 0.02 15.90
CA ILE A 74 -9.43 1.14 16.18
C ILE A 74 -9.77 1.79 17.53
N SER A 75 -8.77 1.90 18.42
CA SER A 75 -8.91 2.50 19.75
C SER A 75 -8.45 3.96 19.83
N CYS A 76 -8.03 4.55 18.71
CA CYS A 76 -7.59 5.94 18.63
C CYS A 76 -8.59 6.80 17.81
N PRO A 77 -8.45 8.15 17.83
CA PRO A 77 -9.34 9.01 17.07
C PRO A 77 -9.35 8.68 15.57
N LEU A 78 -10.54 8.48 15.04
CA LEU A 78 -10.82 8.20 13.63
C LEU A 78 -11.41 9.44 12.97
N ASN A 79 -10.81 9.90 11.87
CA ASN A 79 -11.46 10.87 11.00
C ASN A 79 -12.37 10.12 10.04
N VAL A 80 -13.64 10.53 9.99
CA VAL A 80 -14.65 9.93 9.12
C VAL A 80 -15.00 10.92 8.01
N TYR A 81 -15.13 10.44 6.78
CA TYR A 81 -15.53 11.22 5.63
C TYR A 81 -17.01 10.98 5.31
N PRO A 82 -17.90 11.95 5.58
CA PRO A 82 -19.32 11.83 5.20
C PRO A 82 -19.51 11.60 3.70
N VAL A 83 -18.64 12.24 2.90
CA VAL A 83 -18.57 12.09 1.45
C VAL A 83 -17.19 11.58 1.09
N ALA A 84 -17.09 10.28 0.80
CA ALA A 84 -15.83 9.66 0.41
C ALA A 84 -15.40 10.14 -0.98
N GLN A 85 -14.10 10.35 -1.18
CA GLN A 85 -13.58 10.73 -2.49
C GLN A 85 -13.36 9.49 -3.34
N LEU A 86 -13.88 9.51 -4.57
CA LEU A 86 -13.75 8.40 -5.52
C LEU A 86 -12.30 8.01 -5.84
N LYS A 87 -11.34 8.94 -5.67
CA LYS A 87 -9.91 8.67 -5.86
C LYS A 87 -9.32 7.72 -4.81
N ASP A 88 -9.96 7.62 -3.65
CA ASP A 88 -9.52 6.79 -2.53
C ASP A 88 -10.13 5.37 -2.59
N THR A 89 -10.99 5.10 -3.57
CA THR A 89 -11.48 3.76 -3.88
C THR A 89 -10.31 2.86 -4.30
N LEU A 90 -10.26 1.65 -3.75
CA LEU A 90 -9.31 0.63 -4.17
C LEU A 90 -9.70 0.08 -5.55
N ARG A 91 -8.90 0.44 -6.56
CA ARG A 91 -9.08 0.00 -7.96
C ARG A 91 -7.97 -0.90 -8.46
N LYS A 92 -6.79 -0.83 -7.84
CA LYS A 92 -5.61 -1.58 -8.26
C LYS A 92 -5.55 -2.92 -7.55
N ASN A 93 -5.04 -3.93 -8.25
CA ASN A 93 -4.79 -5.23 -7.66
C ASN A 93 -3.67 -5.12 -6.63
N ILE A 94 -3.95 -5.55 -5.40
CA ILE A 94 -2.98 -5.64 -4.30
C ILE A 94 -2.74 -7.09 -3.86
N HIS A 95 -3.12 -8.05 -4.72
CA HIS A 95 -2.97 -9.49 -4.51
C HIS A 95 -3.70 -10.05 -3.28
N LEU A 96 -4.70 -9.32 -2.77
CA LEU A 96 -5.61 -9.79 -1.73
C LEU A 96 -6.98 -10.15 -2.32
N SER A 97 -7.50 -11.29 -1.88
CA SER A 97 -8.83 -11.79 -2.20
C SER A 97 -9.62 -11.99 -0.91
N TYR A 98 -10.93 -11.82 -0.99
CA TYR A 98 -11.84 -12.02 0.13
C TYR A 98 -12.93 -13.01 -0.25
N ARG A 99 -13.21 -13.94 0.67
CA ARG A 99 -14.30 -14.91 0.55
C ARG A 99 -15.53 -14.37 1.26
N PHE A 100 -16.65 -14.34 0.57
CA PHE A 100 -17.93 -13.84 1.08
C PHE A 100 -19.08 -14.68 0.53
N SER A 101 -20.20 -14.72 1.25
CA SER A 101 -21.37 -15.49 0.86
C SER A 101 -22.46 -14.55 0.32
N CYS A 102 -23.07 -14.91 -0.81
CA CYS A 102 -24.20 -14.20 -1.41
C CYS A 102 -25.27 -15.21 -1.83
N ASP A 103 -26.52 -14.99 -1.43
CA ASP A 103 -27.71 -15.75 -1.87
C ASP A 103 -27.51 -17.28 -2.00
N SER A 104 -26.77 -17.87 -1.05
CA SER A 104 -26.45 -19.31 -0.89
C SER A 104 -25.13 -19.81 -1.49
N ASP A 105 -24.40 -18.98 -2.24
CA ASP A 105 -23.10 -19.35 -2.82
C ASP A 105 -21.93 -18.64 -2.11
N ASP A 106 -20.85 -19.39 -1.90
CA ASP A 106 -19.58 -18.85 -1.44
C ASP A 106 -18.74 -18.37 -2.62
N LEU A 107 -18.50 -17.06 -2.67
CA LEU A 107 -17.73 -16.39 -3.69
C LEU A 107 -16.38 -15.97 -3.15
N THR A 108 -15.35 -16.02 -3.98
CA THR A 108 -14.05 -15.44 -3.69
C THR A 108 -13.68 -14.47 -4.81
N ALA A 109 -13.42 -13.22 -4.47
CA ALA A 109 -13.03 -12.20 -5.45
C ALA A 109 -11.82 -11.39 -4.94
N PRO A 110 -10.96 -10.90 -5.86
CA PRO A 110 -9.97 -9.90 -5.53
C PRO A 110 -10.64 -8.66 -4.91
N ILE A 111 -10.12 -8.13 -3.80
CA ILE A 111 -10.85 -7.08 -3.06
C ILE A 111 -11.00 -5.78 -3.84
N HIS A 112 -10.09 -5.50 -4.77
CA HIS A 112 -10.18 -4.34 -5.67
C HIS A 112 -11.29 -4.47 -6.72
N LYS A 113 -11.91 -5.65 -6.85
CA LYS A 113 -13.09 -5.93 -7.69
C LYS A 113 -14.39 -5.91 -6.90
N ILE A 114 -14.31 -5.91 -5.57
CA ILE A 114 -15.48 -5.75 -4.70
C ILE A 114 -15.75 -4.24 -4.56
N PRO A 115 -17.00 -3.79 -4.73
CA PRO A 115 -17.36 -2.39 -4.54
C PRO A 115 -16.90 -1.89 -3.17
N ASN A 116 -16.26 -0.73 -3.12
CA ASN A 116 -15.65 -0.25 -1.89
C ASN A 116 -15.64 1.28 -1.76
N LEU A 117 -15.60 1.72 -0.51
CA LEU A 117 -15.64 3.13 -0.11
C LEU A 117 -14.58 3.41 0.95
N CYS A 118 -13.84 4.50 0.81
CA CYS A 118 -12.98 5.01 1.87
C CYS A 118 -13.82 5.69 2.96
N LEU A 119 -13.92 5.05 4.12
CA LEU A 119 -14.65 5.60 5.27
C LEU A 119 -13.87 6.76 5.91
N GLY A 120 -12.55 6.65 5.97
CA GLY A 120 -11.76 7.53 6.82
C GLY A 120 -10.33 7.08 7.04
N ASN A 121 -9.63 7.83 7.89
CA ASN A 121 -8.25 7.56 8.28
C ASN A 121 -8.00 7.74 9.78
N TRP A 122 -6.96 7.07 10.29
CA TRP A 122 -6.44 7.29 11.62
C TRP A 122 -4.92 7.43 11.54
N ALA A 123 -4.35 8.37 12.31
CA ALA A 123 -2.91 8.66 12.29
C ALA A 123 -2.36 8.93 10.85
N PRO A 124 -1.04 9.16 10.68
CA PRO A 124 -0.45 9.27 9.35
C PRO A 124 -0.43 7.91 8.63
N ARG A 125 -0.86 7.90 7.36
CA ARG A 125 -0.76 6.75 6.42
C ARG A 125 -1.64 5.52 6.68
N ASN A 126 -2.71 5.62 7.48
CA ASN A 126 -3.69 4.53 7.60
C ASN A 126 -5.04 4.92 7.01
N THR A 127 -5.74 3.98 6.41
CA THR A 127 -7.04 4.22 5.75
C THR A 127 -7.96 3.04 6.01
N ILE A 128 -9.25 3.32 6.23
CA ILE A 128 -10.29 2.29 6.30
C ILE A 128 -11.06 2.28 5.00
N LEU A 129 -11.09 1.11 4.36
CA LEU A 129 -11.97 0.83 3.21
C LEU A 129 -13.10 -0.10 3.68
N ILE A 130 -14.34 0.29 3.42
CA ILE A 130 -15.50 -0.59 3.57
C ILE A 130 -15.71 -1.31 2.25
N LEU A 131 -15.80 -2.64 2.29
CA LEU A 131 -16.17 -3.47 1.15
C LEU A 131 -17.68 -3.77 1.20
N PHE A 132 -18.34 -3.81 0.05
CA PHE A 132 -19.76 -4.12 -0.09
C PHE A 132 -19.93 -5.38 -0.96
N PRO A 133 -19.78 -6.59 -0.38
CA PRO A 133 -19.84 -7.84 -1.15
C PRO A 133 -21.18 -8.09 -1.85
N GLY A 134 -22.30 -7.68 -1.23
CA GLY A 134 -23.64 -7.80 -1.83
C GLY A 134 -23.80 -6.99 -3.13
N LEU A 135 -22.96 -5.97 -3.35
CA LEU A 135 -22.97 -5.20 -4.59
C LEU A 135 -22.08 -5.83 -5.69
N HIS A 136 -21.38 -6.93 -5.41
CA HIS A 136 -20.55 -7.58 -6.41
C HIS A 136 -21.43 -8.15 -7.56
N PRO A 137 -21.01 -8.09 -8.84
CA PRO A 137 -21.86 -8.56 -9.95
C PRO A 137 -22.31 -10.02 -9.83
N ALA A 138 -21.45 -10.89 -9.29
CA ALA A 138 -21.81 -12.29 -9.05
C ALA A 138 -22.83 -12.48 -7.90
N ALA A 139 -23.05 -11.46 -7.07
CA ALA A 139 -24.06 -11.48 -6.01
C ALA A 139 -25.46 -11.08 -6.52
N HIS A 140 -25.55 -10.37 -7.65
CA HIS A 140 -26.81 -9.93 -8.23
C HIS A 140 -26.83 -10.12 -9.75
N PRO A 141 -27.31 -11.29 -10.23
CA PRO A 141 -27.42 -11.56 -11.67
C PRO A 141 -28.34 -10.59 -12.41
N SER A 142 -29.29 -9.94 -11.71
CA SER A 142 -30.21 -8.95 -12.29
C SER A 142 -29.62 -7.54 -12.47
N LEU A 143 -28.43 -7.28 -11.91
CA LEU A 143 -27.61 -6.13 -12.26
C LEU A 143 -26.84 -6.49 -13.54
N ASP A 144 -27.57 -6.65 -14.65
CA ASP A 144 -27.10 -7.03 -16.00
C ASP A 144 -26.19 -5.96 -16.62
N SER A 145 -25.04 -5.73 -15.99
CA SER A 145 -23.95 -4.98 -16.59
C SER A 145 -22.65 -5.77 -16.40
N PRO A 146 -22.09 -6.37 -17.47
CA PRO A 146 -20.78 -7.03 -17.43
C PRO A 146 -19.61 -6.07 -17.09
N THR A 147 -19.92 -4.81 -16.75
CA THR A 147 -19.00 -3.70 -16.52
C THR A 147 -19.33 -2.87 -15.27
N ARG A 148 -20.03 -3.43 -14.27
CA ARG A 148 -20.27 -2.70 -13.00
C ARG A 148 -18.93 -2.24 -12.41
N SER A 149 -18.80 -0.93 -12.22
CA SER A 149 -17.60 -0.32 -11.66
C SER A 149 -17.41 -0.79 -10.22
N THR A 150 -16.16 -0.84 -9.78
CA THR A 150 -15.82 -1.10 -8.37
C THR A 150 -16.09 0.14 -7.49
N GLN A 151 -16.45 1.24 -8.13
CA GLN A 151 -16.94 2.45 -7.49
C GLN A 151 -18.44 2.33 -7.23
N MET A 152 -18.85 2.76 -6.04
CA MET A 152 -20.26 2.92 -5.72
C MET A 152 -20.87 4.06 -6.55
N THR A 153 -22.15 3.92 -6.90
CA THR A 153 -22.93 5.00 -7.53
C THR A 153 -23.26 6.10 -6.51
N GLN A 154 -23.71 7.26 -6.99
CA GLN A 154 -24.15 8.34 -6.09
C GLN A 154 -25.31 7.91 -5.19
N ASP A 155 -26.25 7.13 -5.74
CA ASP A 155 -27.42 6.63 -5.00
C ASP A 155 -26.97 5.64 -3.92
N GLU A 156 -26.06 4.73 -4.24
CA GLU A 156 -25.49 3.78 -3.28
C GLU A 156 -24.71 4.48 -2.15
N MET A 157 -23.95 5.53 -2.48
CA MET A 157 -23.26 6.34 -1.47
C MET A 157 -24.25 7.11 -0.59
N THR A 158 -25.34 7.62 -1.17
CA THR A 158 -26.40 8.31 -0.45
C THR A 158 -27.11 7.35 0.51
N GLU A 159 -27.42 6.15 0.04
CA GLU A 159 -28.02 5.09 0.85
C GLU A 159 -27.10 4.67 2.00
N PHE A 160 -25.81 4.46 1.73
CA PHE A 160 -24.83 4.18 2.77
C PHE A 160 -24.75 5.31 3.82
N TYR A 161 -24.78 6.57 3.39
CA TYR A 161 -24.74 7.71 4.29
C TYR A 161 -25.99 7.78 5.18
N GLU A 162 -27.19 7.77 4.59
CA GLU A 162 -28.44 7.98 5.30
C GLU A 162 -28.84 6.77 6.16
N LEU A 163 -28.59 5.54 5.70
CA LEU A 163 -29.01 4.32 6.39
C LEU A 163 -27.92 3.70 7.26
N GLY A 164 -26.65 3.91 6.92
CA GLY A 164 -25.51 3.32 7.61
C GLY A 164 -24.77 4.33 8.49
N LEU A 165 -24.06 5.27 7.84
CA LEU A 165 -23.07 6.11 8.50
C LEU A 165 -23.71 7.10 9.49
N ARG A 166 -24.71 7.86 9.04
CA ARG A 166 -25.34 8.92 9.84
C ARG A 166 -26.02 8.35 11.10
N PRO A 167 -26.84 7.29 11.04
CA PRO A 167 -27.42 6.66 12.23
C PRO A 167 -26.35 6.14 13.20
N ALA A 168 -25.28 5.52 12.70
CA ALA A 168 -24.18 5.02 13.54
C ALA A 168 -23.47 6.16 14.28
N VAL A 169 -23.21 7.29 13.61
CA VAL A 169 -22.60 8.47 14.24
C VAL A 169 -23.53 9.09 15.29
N VAL A 170 -24.83 9.20 15.00
CA VAL A 170 -25.82 9.71 15.98
C VAL A 170 -25.87 8.81 17.22
N GLN A 171 -25.87 7.49 17.03
CA GLN A 171 -25.85 6.52 18.12
C GLN A 171 -24.58 6.65 18.98
N LEU A 172 -23.41 6.83 18.35
CA LEU A 172 -22.13 6.97 19.05
C LEU A 172 -22.01 8.30 19.80
N LEU A 173 -22.52 9.40 19.24
CA LEU A 173 -22.39 10.73 19.82
C LEU A 173 -23.54 11.11 20.76
N GLY A 174 -24.66 10.37 20.74
CA GLY A 174 -25.85 10.66 21.54
C GLY A 174 -26.55 11.97 21.17
N ARG A 175 -26.34 12.48 19.96
CA ARG A 175 -26.94 13.74 19.46
C ARG A 175 -27.10 13.71 17.95
N GLU A 176 -28.05 14.50 17.43
CA GLU A 176 -28.25 14.66 16.00
C GLU A 176 -27.05 15.37 15.34
N MET A 177 -26.72 14.90 14.13
CA MET A 177 -25.77 15.58 13.24
C MET A 177 -26.51 16.71 12.50
N PRO A 178 -25.93 17.91 12.39
CA PRO A 178 -26.48 18.96 11.54
C PRO A 178 -26.59 18.44 10.10
N ILE A 179 -27.70 18.79 9.45
CA ILE A 179 -28.02 18.46 8.05
C ILE A 179 -27.01 19.14 7.13
#